data_AF-A0A259DRB8-F1
#
_entry.id   AF-A0A259DRB8-F1
#
_cell.length_a   1.000
_cell.length_b   1.000
_cell.length_c   1.000
_cell.angle_alpha   90.00
_cell.angle_beta   90.00
_cell.angle_gamma   90.00
#
_symmetry.space_group_name_H-M   'P 1'
#
loop_
_entity.id
_entity.type
_entity.pdbx_description
1 polymer ?
#
loop_
_entity_poly.entity_id
_entity_poly.type
_entity_poly.pdbx_seq_one_letter_code
_entity_poly.pdbx_strand_id
1 'polypeptide(L)'
;MGRIEGAMGEFRAAIDRGASPNELAEKVSVLDGLFDDAEAALAPDAATEASTFLGAFTILLREGLEALLIVVAMIAFLRKAERGEALRYVHGGWISALVAGGITWVVATYAIGISGASRELTEGFGSLFAAVVLLSVGIWMHGKAQADQWQRYIREKMSRALTGGSGWFLFGLAFVVVYREVFETILFYAALWSQGNGPVLLAGAGSAVLLLAVIAWAMLRYSRTLPITQFFRYSSWLMAILTVVLAGKGVSALQEAGIIAIAPLRDVPRLSILGLFPTWQSVLAQLLMAVAIAIGFAWNRRGDRGRASAH
;
A
#
# COMPACT_ATOMS: atom_id res chain seq x y z
N MET A 1 -24.90 9.72 -18.44
CA MET A 1 -25.09 8.66 -19.44
C MET A 1 -26.40 8.82 -20.22
N GLY A 2 -27.59 8.48 -19.69
CA GLY A 2 -28.83 8.54 -20.48
C GLY A 2 -29.18 9.90 -21.12
N ARG A 3 -28.80 11.02 -20.48
CA ARG A 3 -28.97 12.38 -21.05
C ARG A 3 -28.03 12.67 -22.23
N ILE A 4 -26.81 12.13 -22.21
CA ILE A 4 -25.81 12.27 -23.29
C ILE A 4 -26.25 11.44 -24.50
N GLU A 5 -26.70 10.21 -24.28
CA GLU A 5 -27.21 9.32 -25.34
C GLU A 5 -28.41 9.95 -26.07
N GLY A 6 -29.35 10.55 -25.33
CA GLY A 6 -30.48 11.28 -25.91
C GLY A 6 -30.05 12.48 -26.76
N ALA A 7 -29.16 13.33 -26.23
CA ALA A 7 -28.66 14.51 -26.94
C ALA A 7 -27.86 14.15 -28.21
N MET A 8 -27.05 13.09 -28.17
CA MET A 8 -26.34 12.57 -29.35
C MET A 8 -27.30 12.04 -30.42
N GLY A 9 -28.38 11.38 -30.00
CA GLY A 9 -29.45 10.93 -30.90
C GLY A 9 -30.16 12.10 -31.60
N GLU A 10 -30.44 13.17 -30.86
CA GLU A 10 -31.04 14.38 -31.44
C GLU A 10 -30.10 15.13 -32.39
N PHE A 11 -28.82 15.21 -32.05
CA PHE A 11 -27.80 15.80 -32.92
C PHE A 11 -27.68 15.05 -34.24
N ARG A 12 -27.63 13.71 -34.19
CA ARG A 12 -27.62 12.86 -35.39
C ARG A 12 -28.88 13.01 -36.23
N ALA A 13 -30.06 13.03 -35.60
CA ALA A 13 -31.31 13.25 -36.31
C ALA A 13 -31.42 14.65 -36.95
N ALA A 14 -30.76 15.66 -36.38
CA ALA A 14 -30.70 17.00 -36.97
C ALA A 14 -29.80 17.02 -38.22
N ILE A 15 -28.69 16.28 -38.21
CA ILE A 15 -27.82 16.11 -39.39
C ILE A 15 -28.59 15.40 -40.52
N ASP A 16 -29.28 14.29 -40.21
CA ASP A 16 -30.02 13.50 -41.19
C ASP A 16 -31.18 14.28 -41.85
N ARG A 17 -31.72 15.30 -41.15
CA ARG A 17 -32.76 16.20 -41.68
C ARG A 17 -32.22 17.43 -42.40
N GLY A 18 -30.90 17.60 -42.50
CA GLY A 18 -30.28 18.77 -43.13
C GLY A 18 -30.49 20.08 -42.37
N ALA A 19 -30.49 20.02 -41.03
CA ALA A 19 -30.64 21.19 -40.17
C ALA A 19 -29.58 22.27 -40.46
N SER A 20 -29.94 23.52 -40.18
CA SER A 20 -29.04 24.66 -40.46
C SER A 20 -27.76 24.61 -39.60
N PRO A 21 -26.64 25.19 -40.07
CA PRO A 21 -25.40 25.22 -39.29
C PRO A 21 -25.56 25.83 -37.89
N ASN A 22 -26.43 26.83 -37.73
CA ASN A 22 -26.70 27.46 -36.43
C ASN A 22 -27.42 26.51 -35.47
N GLU A 23 -28.36 25.71 -35.97
CA GLU A 23 -29.10 24.73 -35.18
C GLU A 23 -28.20 23.55 -34.74
N LEU A 24 -27.29 23.13 -35.62
CA LEU A 24 -26.27 22.14 -35.28
C LEU A 24 -25.29 22.69 -34.23
N ALA A 25 -24.87 23.95 -34.36
CA ALA A 25 -23.97 24.59 -33.39
C ALA A 25 -24.59 24.69 -31.99
N GLU A 26 -25.89 24.99 -31.90
CA GLU A 26 -26.63 25.00 -30.63
C GLU A 26 -26.65 23.60 -29.99
N LYS A 27 -26.89 22.55 -30.79
CA LYS A 27 -26.87 21.16 -30.30
C LYS A 27 -25.48 20.68 -29.88
N VAL A 28 -24.43 21.12 -30.56
CA VAL A 28 -23.03 20.87 -30.14
C VAL A 28 -22.74 21.56 -28.81
N SER A 29 -23.14 22.83 -28.63
CA SER A 29 -22.93 23.53 -27.36
C SER A 29 -23.63 22.85 -26.18
N VAL A 30 -24.81 22.26 -26.40
CA VAL A 30 -25.51 21.47 -25.37
C VAL A 30 -24.77 20.16 -25.07
N LEU A 31 -24.23 19.50 -26.11
CA LEU A 31 -23.41 18.30 -25.94
C LEU A 31 -22.12 18.59 -25.18
N ASP A 32 -21.42 19.67 -25.52
CA ASP A 32 -20.20 20.10 -24.83
C ASP A 32 -20.47 20.34 -23.34
N GLY A 33 -21.55 21.06 -22.99
CA GLY A 33 -21.93 21.24 -21.59
C GLY A 33 -22.27 19.93 -20.85
N LEU A 34 -22.90 18.96 -21.54
CA LEU A 34 -23.17 17.64 -20.95
C LEU A 34 -21.90 16.79 -20.80
N PHE A 35 -20.91 16.98 -21.67
CA PHE A 35 -19.60 16.35 -21.54
C PHE A 35 -18.78 17.00 -20.42
N ASP A 36 -18.82 18.33 -20.30
CA ASP A 36 -18.19 19.07 -19.19
C ASP A 36 -18.78 18.65 -17.83
N ASP A 37 -20.11 18.53 -17.73
CA ASP A 37 -20.79 18.04 -16.53
C ASP A 37 -20.39 16.59 -16.20
N ALA A 38 -20.26 15.75 -17.22
CA ALA A 38 -19.82 14.36 -17.04
C ALA A 38 -18.34 14.28 -16.66
N GLU A 39 -17.49 15.11 -17.25
CA GLU A 39 -16.07 15.21 -16.92
C GLU A 39 -15.87 15.77 -15.52
N ALA A 40 -16.65 16.77 -15.09
CA ALA A 40 -16.64 17.27 -13.72
C ALA A 40 -17.15 16.22 -12.71
N ALA A 41 -18.14 15.40 -13.09
CA ALA A 41 -18.63 14.30 -12.26
C ALA A 41 -17.70 13.06 -12.26
N LEU A 42 -16.83 12.94 -13.27
CA LEU A 42 -15.80 11.90 -13.39
C LEU A 42 -14.43 12.39 -12.92
N ALA A 43 -14.27 13.70 -12.70
CA ALA A 43 -13.06 14.30 -12.18
C ALA A 43 -12.74 13.63 -10.83
N PRO A 44 -11.48 13.30 -10.55
CA PRO A 44 -11.12 12.67 -9.30
C PRO A 44 -11.58 13.58 -8.16
N ASP A 45 -12.60 13.16 -7.41
CA ASP A 45 -13.07 13.91 -6.24
C ASP A 45 -11.88 14.23 -5.32
N ALA A 46 -11.87 15.40 -4.68
CA ALA A 46 -10.85 15.77 -3.69
C ALA A 46 -10.70 14.71 -2.57
N ALA A 47 -11.75 13.94 -2.31
CA ALA A 47 -11.72 12.77 -1.41
C ALA A 47 -10.79 11.66 -1.92
N THR A 48 -10.71 11.44 -3.23
CA THR A 48 -9.82 10.47 -3.90
C THR A 48 -8.36 10.92 -3.80
N GLU A 49 -8.08 12.21 -4.00
CA GLU A 49 -6.74 12.77 -3.82
C GLU A 49 -6.28 12.69 -2.36
N ALA A 50 -7.10 13.16 -1.42
CA ALA A 50 -6.80 13.07 0.01
C ALA A 50 -6.55 11.62 0.45
N SER A 51 -7.33 10.66 -0.06
CA SER A 51 -7.12 9.25 0.25
C SER A 51 -5.86 8.66 -0.33
N THR A 52 -5.48 9.05 -1.55
CA THR A 52 -4.23 8.63 -2.19
C THR A 52 -3.04 9.20 -1.42
N PHE A 53 -3.11 10.48 -1.06
CA PHE A 53 -2.10 11.16 -0.26
C PHE A 53 -1.93 10.47 1.10
N LEU A 54 -3.02 10.28 1.84
CA LEU A 54 -3.01 9.65 3.15
C LEU A 54 -2.56 8.18 3.06
N GLY A 55 -2.99 7.46 2.03
CA GLY A 55 -2.55 6.10 1.74
C GLY A 55 -1.04 6.03 1.54
N ALA A 56 -0.50 6.80 0.61
CA ALA A 56 0.94 6.87 0.37
C ALA A 56 1.71 7.28 1.63
N PHE A 57 1.27 8.35 2.28
CA PHE A 57 1.90 8.87 3.49
C PHE A 57 1.93 7.83 4.61
N THR A 58 0.79 7.22 4.94
CA THR A 58 0.68 6.26 6.05
C THR A 58 1.45 4.98 5.78
N ILE A 59 1.43 4.48 4.54
CA ILE A 59 2.18 3.29 4.14
C ILE A 59 3.68 3.53 4.27
N LEU A 60 4.22 4.57 3.62
CA LEU A 60 5.66 4.80 3.67
C LEU A 60 6.13 5.19 5.07
N LEU A 61 5.34 5.96 5.82
CA LEU A 61 5.64 6.26 7.22
C LEU A 61 5.73 4.97 8.04
N ARG A 62 4.84 4.01 7.84
CA ARG A 62 4.87 2.73 8.55
C ARG A 62 6.09 1.89 8.16
N GLU A 63 6.25 1.55 6.88
CA GLU A 63 7.35 0.68 6.44
C GLU A 63 8.71 1.32 6.75
N GLY A 64 8.79 2.63 6.53
CA GLY A 64 9.97 3.43 6.85
C GLY A 64 10.28 3.45 8.34
N LEU A 65 9.27 3.52 9.22
CA LEU A 65 9.48 3.44 10.67
C LEU A 65 9.95 2.05 11.10
N GLU A 66 9.43 0.97 10.52
CA GLU A 66 9.86 -0.40 10.82
C GLU A 66 11.33 -0.62 10.44
N ALA A 67 11.70 -0.23 9.22
CA ALA A 67 13.08 -0.25 8.75
C ALA A 67 13.97 0.62 9.65
N LEU A 68 13.52 1.84 9.97
CA LEU A 68 14.27 2.79 10.79
C LEU A 68 14.49 2.29 12.22
N LEU A 69 13.46 1.71 12.86
CA LEU A 69 13.56 1.15 14.21
C LEU A 69 14.65 0.08 14.28
N ILE A 70 14.71 -0.81 13.29
CA ILE A 70 15.69 -1.89 13.26
C ILE A 70 17.09 -1.35 12.98
N VAL A 71 17.25 -0.48 11.98
CA VAL A 71 18.55 0.12 11.63
C VAL A 71 19.09 0.96 12.79
N VAL A 72 18.27 1.80 13.42
CA VAL A 72 18.69 2.59 14.59
C VAL A 72 19.03 1.70 15.77
N ALA A 73 18.29 0.62 16.03
CA ALA A 73 18.62 -0.33 17.08
C ALA A 73 19.98 -1.01 16.84
N MET A 74 20.28 -1.41 15.60
CA MET A 74 21.58 -1.96 15.22
C MET A 74 22.70 -0.94 15.42
N ILE A 75 22.51 0.31 14.98
CA ILE A 75 23.48 1.40 15.15
C ILE A 75 23.71 1.70 16.64
N ALA A 76 22.64 1.84 17.42
CA ALA A 76 22.72 2.12 18.85
C ALA A 76 23.43 0.99 19.60
N PHE A 77 23.18 -0.26 19.24
CA PHE A 77 23.89 -1.39 19.82
C PHE A 77 25.38 -1.38 19.48
N LEU A 78 25.73 -1.18 18.21
CA LEU A 78 27.13 -1.16 17.78
C LEU A 78 27.92 0.00 18.40
N ARG A 79 27.29 1.17 18.57
CA ARG A 79 27.86 2.30 19.31
C ARG A 79 28.09 1.95 20.79
N LYS A 80 27.11 1.30 21.44
CA LYS A 80 27.23 0.87 22.83
C LYS A 80 28.28 -0.23 23.03
N ALA A 81 28.49 -1.08 22.03
CA ALA A 81 29.49 -2.14 22.03
C ALA A 81 30.89 -1.65 21.58
N GLU A 82 31.10 -0.33 21.40
CA GLU A 82 32.35 0.30 20.94
C GLU A 82 32.86 -0.26 19.59
N ARG A 83 31.98 -0.87 18.78
CA ARG A 83 32.31 -1.45 17.47
C ARG A 83 31.92 -0.52 16.34
N GLY A 84 32.49 0.69 16.34
CA GLY A 84 32.27 1.70 15.30
C GLY A 84 32.61 1.20 13.89
N GLU A 85 33.63 0.33 13.77
CA GLU A 85 34.06 -0.25 12.49
C GLU A 85 32.99 -1.13 11.82
N ALA A 86 32.04 -1.65 12.58
CA ALA A 86 30.97 -2.49 12.06
C ALA A 86 29.80 -1.67 11.47
N LEU A 87 29.72 -0.36 11.80
CA LEU A 87 28.65 0.52 11.33
C LEU A 87 28.64 0.64 9.79
N ARG A 88 29.81 0.63 9.14
CA ARG A 88 29.92 0.68 7.68
C ARG A 88 29.15 -0.45 6.98
N TYR A 89 29.08 -1.63 7.60
CA TYR A 89 28.35 -2.77 7.07
C TYR A 89 26.85 -2.59 7.21
N VAL A 90 26.37 -2.05 8.32
CA VAL A 90 24.95 -1.70 8.50
C VAL A 90 24.54 -0.64 7.50
N HIS A 91 25.34 0.42 7.33
CA HIS A 91 25.11 1.45 6.33
C HIS A 91 25.10 0.90 4.90
N GLY A 92 26.08 0.06 4.56
CA GLY A 92 26.11 -0.63 3.27
C GLY A 92 24.85 -1.47 3.05
N GLY A 93 24.38 -2.19 4.06
CA GLY A 93 23.22 -3.08 3.97
C GLY A 93 21.93 -2.33 3.65
N TRP A 94 21.57 -1.29 4.42
CA TRP A 94 20.33 -0.56 4.15
C TRP A 94 20.39 0.29 2.89
N ILE A 95 21.55 0.90 2.57
CA ILE A 95 21.71 1.69 1.34
C ILE A 95 21.55 0.77 0.12
N SER A 96 22.22 -0.39 0.11
CA SER A 96 22.09 -1.35 -0.99
C SER A 96 20.68 -1.92 -1.11
N ALA A 97 19.94 -2.08 0.00
CA ALA A 97 18.54 -2.46 -0.04
C ALA A 97 17.65 -1.42 -0.73
N LEU A 98 17.84 -0.12 -0.45
CA LEU A 98 17.12 0.95 -1.13
C LEU A 98 17.44 0.99 -2.63
N VAL A 99 18.71 0.84 -3.00
CA VAL A 99 19.14 0.76 -4.41
C VAL A 99 18.51 -0.44 -5.10
N ALA A 100 18.57 -1.63 -4.48
CA ALA A 100 17.95 -2.84 -5.01
C ALA A 100 16.43 -2.69 -5.15
N GLY A 101 15.78 -2.00 -4.21
CA GLY A 101 14.37 -1.64 -4.29
C GLY A 101 14.05 -0.74 -5.49
N GLY A 102 14.86 0.30 -5.71
CA GLY A 102 14.74 1.16 -6.89
C GLY A 102 14.89 0.40 -8.21
N ILE A 103 15.86 -0.53 -8.27
CA ILE A 103 16.02 -1.42 -9.43
C ILE A 103 14.79 -2.32 -9.59
N THR A 104 14.29 -2.90 -8.51
CA THR A 104 13.09 -3.76 -8.52
C THR A 104 11.87 -3.00 -9.06
N TRP A 105 11.67 -1.76 -8.62
CA TRP A 105 10.60 -0.88 -9.10
C TRP A 105 10.70 -0.60 -10.59
N VAL A 106 11.89 -0.22 -11.08
CA VAL A 106 12.13 0.05 -12.50
C VAL A 106 11.88 -1.20 -13.32
N VAL A 107 12.46 -2.34 -12.94
CA VAL A 107 12.26 -3.62 -13.65
C VAL A 107 10.78 -4.00 -13.69
N ALA A 108 10.06 -3.90 -12.57
CA ALA A 108 8.63 -4.20 -12.52
C ALA A 108 7.81 -3.26 -13.43
N THR A 109 8.14 -1.97 -13.46
CA THR A 109 7.44 -0.97 -14.27
C THR A 109 7.63 -1.20 -15.77
N TYR A 110 8.87 -1.46 -16.21
CA TYR A 110 9.19 -1.56 -17.64
C TYR A 110 9.02 -2.97 -18.23
N ALA A 111 9.14 -4.04 -17.42
CA ALA A 111 8.99 -5.41 -17.92
C ALA A 111 7.52 -5.83 -18.14
N ILE A 112 6.56 -5.14 -17.51
CA ILE A 112 5.13 -5.51 -17.53
C ILE A 112 4.31 -4.67 -18.53
N GLY A 113 4.88 -3.59 -19.09
CA GLY A 113 4.17 -2.60 -19.88
C GLY A 113 3.97 -2.95 -21.36
N ILE A 114 3.15 -3.96 -21.71
CA ILE A 114 2.63 -4.10 -23.09
C ILE A 114 1.16 -4.61 -23.09
N SER A 115 0.21 -3.69 -23.31
CA SER A 115 -1.24 -3.82 -23.64
C SER A 115 -2.24 -3.26 -22.59
N GLY A 116 -3.35 -2.68 -23.05
CA GLY A 116 -4.40 -2.16 -22.17
C GLY A 116 -5.10 -3.26 -21.35
N ALA A 117 -5.26 -4.45 -21.93
CA ALA A 117 -5.74 -5.62 -21.20
C ALA A 117 -4.74 -6.09 -20.14
N SER A 118 -3.42 -6.03 -20.42
CA SER A 118 -2.43 -6.38 -19.40
C SER A 118 -2.40 -5.39 -18.24
N ARG A 119 -2.85 -4.14 -18.43
CA ARG A 119 -2.90 -3.13 -17.36
C ARG A 119 -3.97 -3.47 -16.32
N GLU A 120 -5.21 -3.67 -16.73
CA GLU A 120 -6.33 -4.05 -15.85
C GLU A 120 -6.05 -5.39 -15.16
N LEU A 121 -5.44 -6.34 -15.89
CA LEU A 121 -5.01 -7.62 -15.32
C LEU A 121 -3.88 -7.45 -14.30
N THR A 122 -2.89 -6.60 -14.58
CA THR A 122 -1.79 -6.33 -13.65
C THR A 122 -2.31 -5.62 -12.39
N GLU A 123 -3.25 -4.70 -12.53
CA GLU A 123 -3.89 -4.02 -11.40
C GLU A 123 -4.71 -5.00 -10.56
N GLY A 124 -5.54 -5.83 -11.19
CA GLY A 124 -6.37 -6.83 -10.52
C GLY A 124 -5.58 -7.92 -9.82
N PHE A 125 -4.66 -8.57 -10.52
CA PHE A 125 -3.79 -9.60 -9.92
C PHE A 125 -2.80 -9.00 -8.93
N GLY A 126 -2.24 -7.82 -9.21
CA GLY A 126 -1.28 -7.15 -8.33
C GLY A 126 -1.90 -6.76 -7.00
N SER A 127 -3.11 -6.21 -7.01
CA SER A 127 -3.83 -5.83 -5.78
C SER A 127 -4.33 -7.04 -4.99
N LEU A 128 -4.81 -8.11 -5.64
CA LEU A 128 -5.15 -9.37 -4.95
C LEU A 128 -3.91 -10.06 -4.35
N PHE A 129 -2.82 -10.10 -5.10
CA PHE A 129 -1.55 -10.62 -4.60
C PHE A 129 -1.06 -9.80 -3.40
N ALA A 130 -1.09 -8.47 -3.52
CA ALA A 130 -0.77 -7.57 -2.41
C ALA A 130 -1.68 -7.83 -1.21
N ALA A 131 -2.99 -8.05 -1.39
CA ALA A 131 -3.92 -8.39 -0.31
C ALA A 131 -3.57 -9.71 0.41
N VAL A 132 -3.13 -10.75 -0.31
CA VAL A 132 -2.72 -12.02 0.30
C VAL A 132 -1.41 -11.88 1.09
N VAL A 133 -0.42 -11.19 0.51
CA VAL A 133 0.84 -10.87 1.19
C VAL A 133 0.55 -10.05 2.46
N LEU A 134 -0.30 -9.04 2.32
CA LEU A 134 -0.77 -8.18 3.39
C LEU A 134 -1.42 -8.91 4.55
N LEU A 135 -2.34 -9.82 4.24
CA LEU A 135 -3.00 -10.66 5.23
C LEU A 135 -1.95 -11.47 6.01
N SER A 136 -1.01 -12.06 5.29
CA SER A 136 0.05 -12.89 5.88
C SER A 136 0.96 -12.07 6.81
N VAL A 137 1.39 -10.90 6.36
CA VAL A 137 2.25 -9.99 7.13
C VAL A 137 1.49 -9.38 8.31
N GLY A 138 0.27 -8.90 8.10
CA GLY A 138 -0.57 -8.30 9.14
C GLY A 138 -0.87 -9.27 10.28
N ILE A 139 -1.19 -10.54 9.95
CA ILE A 139 -1.36 -11.59 10.96
C ILE A 139 -0.04 -11.86 11.68
N TRP A 140 1.08 -11.96 10.97
CA TRP A 140 2.39 -12.18 11.59
C TRP A 140 2.78 -11.06 12.56
N MET A 141 2.55 -9.80 12.18
CA MET A 141 2.87 -8.63 12.99
C MET A 141 1.98 -8.50 14.22
N HIS A 142 0.69 -8.84 14.11
CA HIS A 142 -0.21 -8.84 15.25
C HIS A 142 0.28 -9.76 16.38
N GLY A 143 0.90 -10.89 16.01
CA GLY A 143 1.49 -11.84 16.95
C GLY A 143 2.82 -11.39 17.55
N LYS A 144 3.49 -10.40 16.95
CA LYS A 144 4.82 -9.90 17.38
C LYS A 144 4.79 -8.60 18.18
N ALA A 145 3.62 -8.13 18.63
CA ALA A 145 3.48 -6.88 19.39
C ALA A 145 4.28 -6.82 20.72
N GLN A 146 4.94 -7.91 21.15
CA GLN A 146 5.86 -7.92 22.28
C GLN A 146 7.31 -7.59 21.86
N ALA A 147 7.72 -6.34 22.12
CA ALA A 147 9.10 -5.86 21.96
C ALA A 147 10.15 -6.72 22.71
N ASP A 148 9.74 -7.48 23.74
CA ASP A 148 10.61 -8.27 24.61
C ASP A 148 11.21 -9.53 23.93
N GLN A 149 10.52 -10.10 22.94
CA GLN A 149 11.05 -11.26 22.19
C GLN A 149 12.03 -10.84 21.11
N TRP A 150 11.78 -9.70 20.47
CA TRP A 150 12.71 -9.09 19.53
C TRP A 150 14.02 -8.67 20.21
N GLN A 151 13.93 -8.03 21.39
CA GLN A 151 15.12 -7.69 22.18
C GLN A 151 15.93 -8.93 22.59
N ARG A 152 15.28 -10.05 22.94
CA ARG A 152 15.95 -11.32 23.25
C ARG A 152 16.62 -11.94 22.03
N TYR A 153 15.91 -12.03 20.91
CA TYR A 153 16.43 -12.57 19.65
C TYR A 153 17.63 -11.76 19.15
N ILE A 154 17.55 -10.43 19.21
CA ILE A 154 18.65 -9.53 18.84
C ILE A 154 19.85 -9.72 19.79
N ARG A 155 19.64 -9.84 21.11
CA ARG A 155 20.73 -10.13 22.07
C ARG A 155 21.44 -11.45 21.78
N GLU A 156 20.69 -12.53 21.55
CA GLU A 156 21.27 -13.87 21.29
C GLU A 156 22.00 -13.96 19.95
N LYS A 157 21.41 -13.42 18.87
CA LYS A 157 22.05 -13.43 17.54
C LYS A 157 23.26 -12.50 17.47
N MET A 158 23.23 -11.36 18.16
CA MET A 158 24.39 -10.47 18.19
C MET A 158 25.52 -10.97 19.07
N SER A 159 25.27 -11.67 20.18
CA SER A 159 26.38 -12.23 20.97
C SER A 159 27.22 -13.21 20.14
N ARG A 160 26.58 -13.98 19.25
CA ARG A 160 27.24 -14.89 18.30
C ARG A 160 27.91 -14.18 17.12
N ALA A 161 27.33 -13.09 16.61
CA ALA A 161 27.91 -12.32 15.51
C ALA A 161 29.20 -11.58 15.92
N LEU A 162 29.34 -11.25 17.21
CA LEU A 162 30.49 -10.51 17.73
C LEU A 162 31.79 -11.34 17.77
N THR A 163 31.71 -12.66 17.95
CA THR A 163 32.86 -13.58 18.09
C THR A 163 33.55 -13.99 16.78
N GLY A 164 32.91 -13.82 15.62
CA GLY A 164 33.38 -14.39 14.35
C GLY A 164 33.79 -13.41 13.23
N GLY A 165 33.90 -12.10 13.50
CA GLY A 165 34.28 -11.12 12.46
C GLY A 165 33.20 -10.84 11.39
N SER A 166 31.91 -11.01 11.72
CA SER A 166 30.87 -11.02 10.69
C SER A 166 30.25 -9.65 10.39
N GLY A 167 31.07 -8.70 9.91
CA GLY A 167 30.57 -7.46 9.31
C GLY A 167 29.58 -7.74 8.17
N TRP A 168 29.87 -8.76 7.36
CA TRP A 168 28.98 -9.23 6.29
C TRP A 168 27.63 -9.78 6.77
N PHE A 169 27.56 -10.39 7.96
CA PHE A 169 26.27 -10.77 8.53
C PHE A 169 25.44 -9.54 8.93
N LEU A 170 26.07 -8.50 9.50
CA LEU A 170 25.38 -7.25 9.81
C LEU A 170 24.90 -6.53 8.54
N PHE A 171 25.71 -6.57 7.48
CA PHE A 171 25.31 -6.11 6.15
C PHE A 171 24.09 -6.88 5.64
N GLY A 172 24.16 -8.22 5.61
CA GLY A 172 23.08 -9.06 5.10
C GLY A 172 21.80 -8.94 5.93
N LEU A 173 21.93 -8.83 7.25
CA LEU A 173 20.80 -8.62 8.15
C LEU A 173 20.12 -7.27 7.90
N ALA A 174 20.89 -6.18 7.82
CA ALA A 174 20.35 -4.86 7.51
C ALA A 174 19.71 -4.82 6.12
N PHE A 175 20.36 -5.45 5.13
CA PHE A 175 19.85 -5.55 3.77
C PHE A 175 18.50 -6.28 3.72
N VAL A 176 18.43 -7.50 4.24
CA VAL A 176 17.21 -8.33 4.14
C VAL A 176 16.03 -7.67 4.85
N VAL A 177 16.28 -7.12 6.04
CA VAL A 177 15.23 -6.42 6.80
C VAL A 177 14.72 -5.22 6.03
N VAL A 178 15.61 -4.33 5.58
CA VAL A 178 15.18 -3.09 4.90
C VAL A 178 14.59 -3.40 3.54
N TYR A 179 15.18 -4.34 2.78
CA TYR A 179 14.66 -4.73 1.47
C TYR A 179 13.26 -5.31 1.56
N ARG A 180 12.94 -6.06 2.62
CA ARG A 180 11.59 -6.53 2.86
C ARG A 180 10.60 -5.37 3.00
N GLU A 181 10.90 -4.38 3.84
CA GLU A 181 10.03 -3.20 4.02
C GLU A 181 9.88 -2.40 2.71
N VAL A 182 10.96 -2.29 1.94
CA VAL A 182 10.96 -1.64 0.62
C VAL A 182 10.10 -2.43 -0.38
N PHE A 183 10.23 -3.75 -0.40
CA PHE A 183 9.43 -4.62 -1.26
C PHE A 183 7.95 -4.55 -0.92
N GLU A 184 7.60 -4.58 0.38
CA GLU A 184 6.22 -4.35 0.83
C GLU A 184 5.72 -2.97 0.37
N THR A 185 6.50 -1.90 0.59
CA THR A 185 6.18 -0.53 0.12
C THR A 185 5.89 -0.50 -1.39
N ILE A 186 6.71 -1.16 -2.20
CA ILE A 186 6.53 -1.25 -3.66
C ILE A 186 5.19 -1.90 -4.00
N LEU A 187 4.85 -3.03 -3.38
CA LEU A 187 3.58 -3.72 -3.62
C LEU A 187 2.37 -2.87 -3.25
N PHE A 188 2.45 -2.15 -2.13
CA PHE A 188 1.41 -1.22 -1.71
C PHE A 188 1.24 -0.04 -2.65
N TYR A 189 2.35 0.56 -3.06
CA TYR A 189 2.35 1.70 -3.95
C TYR A 189 1.85 1.30 -5.33
N ALA A 190 2.21 0.10 -5.81
CA ALA A 190 1.66 -0.47 -7.03
C ALA A 190 0.14 -0.63 -6.95
N ALA A 191 -0.40 -1.01 -5.78
CA ALA A 191 -1.84 -1.16 -5.58
C ALA A 191 -2.59 0.16 -5.33
N LEU A 192 -1.89 1.22 -4.91
CA LEU A 192 -2.43 2.58 -4.79
C LEU A 192 -2.33 3.38 -6.09
N TRP A 193 -1.43 2.98 -6.99
CA TRP A 193 -1.19 3.68 -8.25
C TRP A 193 -2.42 3.61 -9.15
N SER A 194 -2.84 4.75 -9.70
CA SER A 194 -3.94 4.86 -10.65
C SER A 194 -3.67 5.98 -11.66
N GLN A 195 -4.42 6.02 -12.76
CA GLN A 195 -4.22 7.06 -13.77
C GLN A 195 -4.55 8.44 -13.19
N GLY A 196 -3.59 9.37 -13.25
CA GLY A 196 -3.78 10.76 -12.80
C GLY A 196 -3.45 11.03 -11.33
N ASN A 197 -3.24 10.01 -10.48
CA ASN A 197 -2.97 10.23 -9.05
C ASN A 197 -1.47 10.31 -8.66
N GLY A 198 -0.56 10.15 -9.64
CA GLY A 198 0.88 10.11 -9.42
C GLY A 198 1.48 11.30 -8.65
N PRO A 199 1.16 12.57 -8.98
CA PRO A 199 1.65 13.72 -8.22
C PRO A 199 1.23 13.70 -6.74
N VAL A 200 -0.02 13.31 -6.46
CA VAL A 200 -0.58 13.22 -5.11
C VAL A 200 0.08 12.09 -4.31
N LEU A 201 0.30 10.94 -4.95
CA LEU A 201 1.05 9.81 -4.37
C LEU A 201 2.48 10.23 -3.98
N LEU A 202 3.18 10.96 -4.87
CA LEU A 202 4.52 11.49 -4.61
C LEU A 202 4.53 12.53 -3.50
N ALA A 203 3.52 13.39 -3.41
CA ALA A 203 3.40 14.36 -2.31
C ALA A 203 3.22 13.67 -0.94
N GLY A 204 2.39 12.61 -0.88
CA GLY A 204 2.22 11.80 0.32
C GLY A 204 3.51 11.09 0.72
N ALA A 205 4.20 10.48 -0.25
CA ALA A 205 5.51 9.86 -0.06
C ALA A 205 6.56 10.86 0.43
N GLY A 206 6.70 12.01 -0.23
CA GLY A 206 7.66 13.05 0.14
C GLY A 206 7.42 13.59 1.55
N SER A 207 6.16 13.77 1.94
CA SER A 207 5.77 14.17 3.30
C SER A 207 6.15 13.12 4.35
N ALA A 208 5.98 11.84 4.04
CA ALA A 208 6.40 10.74 4.92
C ALA A 208 7.93 10.67 5.04
N VAL A 209 8.68 10.83 3.95
CA VAL A 209 10.16 10.87 3.97
C VAL A 209 10.65 12.01 4.88
N LEU A 210 10.06 13.20 4.76
CA LEU A 210 10.41 14.34 5.61
C LEU A 210 10.20 14.02 7.09
N LEU A 211 9.03 13.46 7.44
CA LEU A 211 8.71 13.08 8.81
C LEU A 211 9.63 11.96 9.33
N LEU A 212 9.91 10.95 8.52
CA LEU A 212 10.86 9.88 8.85
C LEU A 212 12.26 10.41 9.11
N ALA A 213 12.73 11.40 8.34
CA ALA A 213 14.02 12.03 8.59
C ALA A 213 14.05 12.75 9.95
N VAL A 214 12.98 13.47 10.29
CA VAL A 214 12.83 14.11 11.62
C VAL A 214 12.82 13.06 12.73
N ILE A 215 12.08 11.97 12.58
CA ILE A 215 12.00 10.89 13.56
C ILE A 215 13.37 10.19 13.71
N ALA A 216 14.05 9.89 12.60
CA ALA A 216 15.38 9.29 12.59
C ALA A 216 16.39 10.14 13.35
N TRP A 217 16.39 11.45 13.06
CA TRP A 217 17.22 12.42 13.78
C TRP A 217 16.90 12.44 15.27
N ALA A 218 15.61 12.50 15.64
CA ALA A 218 15.18 12.52 17.03
C ALA A 218 15.57 11.21 17.76
N MET A 219 15.40 10.05 17.13
CA MET A 219 15.77 8.75 17.72
C MET A 219 17.28 8.64 17.97
N LEU A 220 18.09 9.03 16.98
CA LEU A 220 19.55 9.02 17.10
C LEU A 220 20.06 10.03 18.13
N ARG A 221 19.31 11.12 18.38
CA ARG A 221 19.68 12.16 19.33
C ARG A 221 19.20 11.89 20.75
N TYR A 222 17.98 11.37 20.91
CA TYR A 222 17.29 11.33 22.21
C TYR A 222 17.26 9.96 22.90
N SER A 223 17.62 8.86 22.23
CA SER A 223 17.80 7.52 22.84
C SER A 223 16.76 7.14 23.92
N ARG A 224 15.49 7.56 23.73
CA ARG A 224 14.41 7.37 24.70
C ARG A 224 13.39 6.37 24.14
N THR A 225 12.88 5.55 25.05
CA THR A 225 12.01 4.40 24.83
C THR A 225 10.76 4.77 24.02
N LEU A 226 10.77 4.46 22.72
CA LEU A 226 9.57 4.55 21.89
C LEU A 226 8.57 3.46 22.32
N PRO A 227 7.26 3.75 22.33
CA PRO A 227 6.22 2.76 22.61
C PRO A 227 6.01 1.83 21.39
N ILE A 228 7.01 1.00 21.11
CA ILE A 228 7.10 0.07 19.97
C ILE A 228 5.84 -0.82 19.87
N THR A 229 5.31 -1.28 21.01
CA THR A 229 4.10 -2.10 21.06
C THR A 229 2.85 -1.40 20.55
N GLN A 230 2.68 -0.09 20.84
CA GLN A 230 1.53 0.66 20.35
C GLN A 230 1.63 0.87 18.84
N PHE A 231 2.84 1.13 18.34
CA PHE A 231 3.10 1.25 16.90
C PHE A 231 2.72 -0.03 16.15
N PHE A 232 3.22 -1.19 16.57
CA PHE A 232 2.87 -2.48 15.94
C PHE A 232 1.37 -2.78 15.99
N ARG A 233 0.68 -2.36 17.06
CA ARG A 233 -0.77 -2.54 17.19
C ARG A 233 -1.55 -1.69 16.19
N TYR A 234 -1.23 -0.40 16.07
CA TYR A 234 -1.89 0.48 15.09
C TYR A 234 -1.56 0.08 13.66
N SER A 235 -0.31 -0.28 13.39
CA SER A 235 0.14 -0.82 12.11
C SER A 235 -0.64 -2.07 11.71
N SER A 236 -0.80 -3.05 12.62
CA SER A 236 -1.56 -4.28 12.32
C SER A 236 -3.02 -3.98 11.95
N TRP A 237 -3.64 -2.96 12.55
CA TRP A 237 -5.00 -2.55 12.19
C TRP A 237 -5.08 -1.84 10.85
N LEU A 238 -4.11 -0.98 10.53
CA LEU A 238 -4.01 -0.34 9.22
C LEU A 238 -3.86 -1.40 8.11
N MET A 239 -2.99 -2.39 8.34
CA MET A 239 -2.80 -3.54 7.45
C MET A 239 -4.08 -4.30 7.20
N ALA A 240 -4.84 -4.59 8.26
CA ALA A 240 -6.13 -5.24 8.16
C ALA A 240 -7.11 -4.46 7.28
N ILE A 241 -7.18 -3.13 7.46
CA ILE A 241 -8.03 -2.26 6.64
C ILE A 241 -7.58 -2.29 5.18
N LEU A 242 -6.29 -2.06 4.91
CA LEU A 242 -5.76 -2.04 3.54
C LEU A 242 -5.95 -3.38 2.83
N THR A 243 -5.77 -4.50 3.54
CA THR A 243 -6.03 -5.86 3.01
C THR A 243 -7.45 -5.98 2.45
N VAL A 244 -8.44 -5.50 3.21
CA VAL A 244 -9.85 -5.53 2.81
C VAL A 244 -10.09 -4.59 1.63
N VAL A 245 -9.52 -3.39 1.66
CA VAL A 245 -9.65 -2.42 0.54
C VAL A 245 -9.06 -2.98 -0.76
N LEU A 246 -7.85 -3.55 -0.70
CA LEU A 246 -7.17 -4.10 -1.88
C LEU A 246 -7.89 -5.31 -2.47
N ALA A 247 -8.50 -6.16 -1.64
CA ALA A 247 -9.29 -7.28 -2.13
C ALA A 247 -10.49 -6.83 -2.97
N GLY A 248 -11.17 -5.77 -2.55
CA GLY A 248 -12.29 -5.19 -3.29
C GLY A 248 -11.85 -4.53 -4.60
N LYS A 249 -10.78 -3.72 -4.56
CA LYS A 249 -10.19 -3.12 -5.76
C LYS A 249 -9.70 -4.15 -6.77
N GLY A 250 -9.04 -5.21 -6.30
CA GLY A 250 -8.52 -6.24 -7.20
C GLY A 250 -9.59 -7.05 -7.90
N VAL A 251 -10.70 -7.35 -7.22
CA VAL A 251 -11.85 -7.98 -7.88
C VAL A 251 -12.50 -7.02 -8.88
N SER A 252 -12.63 -5.73 -8.57
CA SER A 252 -13.16 -4.74 -9.53
C SER A 252 -12.30 -4.64 -10.78
N ALA A 253 -10.98 -4.54 -10.64
CA ALA A 253 -10.07 -4.48 -11.79
C ALA A 253 -10.11 -5.78 -12.62
N LEU A 254 -10.26 -6.96 -11.99
CA LEU A 254 -10.49 -8.20 -12.73
C LEU A 254 -11.87 -8.28 -13.42
N GLN A 255 -12.88 -7.58 -12.90
CA GLN A 255 -14.17 -7.41 -13.56
C GLN A 255 -14.06 -6.47 -14.77
N GLU A 256 -13.31 -5.38 -14.64
CA GLU A 256 -13.01 -4.44 -15.73
C GLU A 256 -12.17 -5.09 -16.84
N ALA A 257 -11.28 -6.02 -16.47
CA ALA A 257 -10.55 -6.88 -17.41
C ALA A 257 -11.39 -7.99 -18.06
N GLY A 258 -12.65 -8.17 -17.66
CA GLY A 258 -13.55 -9.20 -18.19
C GLY A 258 -13.25 -10.63 -17.73
N ILE A 259 -12.38 -10.84 -16.74
CA ILE A 259 -12.09 -12.17 -16.17
C ILE A 259 -13.18 -12.63 -15.20
N ILE A 260 -13.65 -11.71 -14.36
CA ILE A 260 -14.68 -12.00 -13.36
C ILE A 260 -16.01 -11.46 -13.85
N ALA A 261 -17.06 -12.29 -13.80
CA ALA A 261 -18.41 -11.87 -14.13
C ALA A 261 -18.90 -10.77 -13.17
N ILE A 262 -19.70 -9.84 -13.69
CA ILE A 262 -20.30 -8.76 -12.92
C ILE A 262 -21.70 -9.17 -12.50
N ALA A 263 -21.93 -9.37 -11.20
CA ALA A 263 -23.26 -9.56 -10.64
C ALA A 263 -23.62 -8.33 -9.77
N PRO A 264 -24.39 -7.37 -10.31
CA PRO A 264 -24.68 -6.11 -9.61
C PRO A 264 -25.49 -6.30 -8.32
N LEU A 265 -25.15 -5.52 -7.28
CA LEU A 265 -25.97 -5.33 -6.08
C LEU A 265 -26.65 -3.95 -6.14
N ARG A 266 -27.98 -3.92 -6.04
CA ARG A 266 -28.75 -2.67 -6.14
C ARG A 266 -28.66 -1.79 -4.88
N ASP A 267 -28.45 -2.39 -3.71
CA ASP A 267 -28.55 -1.70 -2.42
C ASP A 267 -27.19 -1.34 -1.78
N VAL A 268 -26.08 -1.48 -2.52
CA VAL A 268 -24.73 -1.21 -2.00
C VAL A 268 -24.17 0.08 -2.62
N PRO A 269 -23.71 1.04 -1.80
CA PRO A 269 -23.07 2.24 -2.33
C PRO A 269 -21.71 1.91 -2.93
N ARG A 270 -21.35 2.58 -4.04
CA ARG A 270 -20.00 2.53 -4.60
C ARG A 270 -19.09 3.44 -3.79
N LEU A 271 -18.16 2.86 -3.04
CA LEU A 271 -17.13 3.58 -2.28
C LEU A 271 -15.74 3.12 -2.75
N SER A 272 -15.24 3.74 -3.81
CA SER A 272 -13.95 3.40 -4.45
C SER A 272 -12.77 3.45 -3.47
N ILE A 273 -12.81 4.38 -2.50
CA ILE A 273 -11.80 4.52 -1.45
C ILE A 273 -11.70 3.27 -0.56
N LEU A 274 -12.83 2.66 -0.23
CA LEU A 274 -12.88 1.44 0.58
C LEU A 274 -12.75 0.17 -0.26
N GLY A 275 -12.57 0.29 -1.58
CA GLY A 275 -12.64 -0.84 -2.50
C GLY A 275 -14.02 -1.49 -2.56
N LEU A 276 -15.07 -0.79 -2.09
CA LEU A 276 -16.43 -1.31 -2.06
C LEU A 276 -17.10 -0.97 -3.39
N PHE A 277 -17.29 -1.98 -4.24
CA PHE A 277 -18.00 -1.85 -5.50
C PHE A 277 -19.36 -2.56 -5.39
N PRO A 278 -20.40 -2.10 -6.10
CA PRO A 278 -21.74 -2.66 -6.01
C PRO A 278 -21.86 -3.99 -6.77
N THR A 279 -21.00 -4.96 -6.45
CA THR A 279 -20.95 -6.29 -7.07
C THR A 279 -20.82 -7.38 -6.00
N TRP A 280 -21.51 -8.51 -6.19
CA TRP A 280 -21.45 -9.65 -5.25
C TRP A 280 -20.01 -10.14 -5.02
N GLN A 281 -19.21 -10.17 -6.08
CA GLN A 281 -17.87 -10.71 -6.07
C GLN A 281 -16.92 -9.85 -5.23
N SER A 282 -16.96 -8.52 -5.39
CA SER A 282 -16.09 -7.62 -4.63
C SER A 282 -16.45 -7.62 -3.15
N VAL A 283 -17.75 -7.51 -2.82
CA VAL A 283 -18.25 -7.57 -1.44
C VAL A 283 -17.87 -8.88 -0.76
N LEU A 284 -18.05 -10.01 -1.45
CA LEU A 284 -17.67 -11.32 -0.92
C LEU A 284 -16.17 -11.44 -0.66
N ALA A 285 -15.32 -10.95 -1.57
CA ALA A 285 -13.87 -10.97 -1.39
C ALA A 285 -13.43 -10.14 -0.17
N GLN A 286 -14.02 -8.96 0.04
CA GLN A 286 -13.78 -8.13 1.21
C GLN A 286 -14.22 -8.81 2.51
N LEU A 287 -15.40 -9.44 2.51
CA LEU A 287 -15.92 -10.19 3.66
C LEU A 287 -15.02 -11.38 4.01
N LEU A 288 -14.58 -12.16 3.01
CA LEU A 288 -13.68 -13.29 3.22
C LEU A 288 -12.35 -12.83 3.82
N MET A 289 -11.78 -11.71 3.35
CA MET A 289 -10.57 -11.14 3.93
C MET A 289 -10.78 -10.67 5.37
N ALA A 290 -11.89 -9.98 5.65
CA ALA A 290 -12.22 -9.55 7.01
C ALA A 290 -12.35 -10.74 7.98
N VAL A 291 -12.98 -11.82 7.54
CA VAL A 291 -13.09 -13.07 8.32
C VAL A 291 -11.71 -13.69 8.55
N ALA A 292 -10.86 -13.77 7.52
CA ALA A 292 -9.51 -14.32 7.65
C ALA A 292 -8.65 -13.53 8.64
N ILE A 293 -8.74 -12.19 8.61
CA ILE A 293 -8.09 -11.30 9.59
C ILE A 293 -8.60 -11.59 11.01
N ALA A 294 -9.91 -11.68 11.19
CA ALA A 294 -10.52 -11.92 12.49
C ALA A 294 -10.06 -13.27 13.09
N ILE A 295 -10.00 -14.32 12.27
CA ILE A 295 -9.49 -15.64 12.66
C ILE A 295 -8.01 -15.56 13.02
N GLY A 296 -7.18 -14.96 12.16
CA GLY A 296 -5.73 -14.83 12.39
C GLY A 296 -5.41 -14.06 13.67
N PHE A 297 -6.11 -12.95 13.92
CA PHE A 297 -5.93 -12.17 15.14
C PHE A 297 -6.43 -12.92 16.38
N ALA A 298 -7.53 -13.67 16.27
CA ALA A 298 -8.03 -14.49 17.37
C ALA A 298 -7.07 -15.64 17.73
N TRP A 299 -6.42 -16.27 16.74
CA TRP A 299 -5.42 -17.31 16.98
C TRP A 299 -4.18 -16.78 17.69
N ASN A 300 -3.66 -15.61 17.30
CA ASN A 300 -2.53 -15.00 17.99
C ASN A 300 -2.85 -14.71 19.46
N ARG A 301 -4.04 -14.16 19.75
CA ARG A 301 -4.47 -13.89 21.14
C ARG A 301 -4.63 -15.15 22.00
N ARG A 302 -4.93 -16.31 21.39
CA ARG A 302 -5.05 -17.60 22.10
C ARG A 302 -3.69 -18.23 22.40
N GLY A 303 -2.74 -18.12 21.48
CA GLY A 303 -1.34 -18.52 21.71
C GLY A 303 -0.69 -17.79 22.89
N ASP A 304 -1.13 -16.56 23.16
CA ASP A 304 -0.66 -15.75 24.30
C ASP A 304 -1.19 -16.23 25.66
N ARG A 305 -2.48 -16.60 25.74
CA ARG A 305 -3.10 -17.06 27.01
C ARG A 305 -2.60 -18.42 27.48
N GLY A 306 -2.25 -19.32 26.56
CA GLY A 306 -1.70 -20.63 26.89
C GLY A 306 -0.25 -20.61 27.39
N ARG A 307 0.49 -19.51 27.18
CA ARG A 307 1.88 -19.35 27.63
C ARG A 307 2.02 -18.56 28.93
N ALA A 308 1.09 -17.64 29.20
CA ALA A 308 1.02 -16.91 30.47
C ALA A 308 0.56 -17.79 31.65
N SER A 309 0.00 -18.97 31.39
CA SER A 309 -0.42 -19.96 32.40
C SER A 309 0.63 -21.05 32.66
N ALA A 310 1.76 -21.02 31.94
CA ALA A 310 2.88 -21.97 32.07
C ALA A 310 4.12 -21.37 32.77
N HIS A 311 3.98 -20.14 33.29
CA HIS A 311 4.96 -19.45 34.14
C HIS A 311 4.28 -19.06 35.46
#